data_AF-A0A947FGV0-F1
#
_entry.id   AF-A0A947FGV0-F1
#
_cell.length_a   1.000
_cell.length_b   1.000
_cell.length_c   1.000
_cell.angle_alpha   90.00
_cell.angle_beta   90.00
_cell.angle_gamma   90.00
#
_symmetry.space_group_name_H-M   'P 1'
#
loop_
_entity.id
_entity.type
_entity.pdbx_description
1 polymer ?
#
loop_
_entity_poly.entity_id
_entity_poly.type
_entity_poly.pdbx_seq_one_letter_code
_entity_poly.pdbx_strand_id
1 'polypeptide(L)'
;RDRTVVLRGLINPLSLVERMDRVYVVSSTLGFEALLAGKSVTCFGLPWYAGWGATDDRQLCPRRTRTRSVDELFAAAYFHYARYLNPVTHRRGTIFDVIGFLVRQRNMACSS
;
A
#
# COMPACT_ATOMS: atom_id res chain seq x y z
N ARG A 1 29.65 10.31 11.27
CA ARG A 1 29.17 9.01 10.73
C ARG A 1 28.00 9.32 9.83
N ASP A 2 28.08 8.96 8.56
CA ASP A 2 26.95 9.11 7.66
C ASP A 2 25.84 8.14 8.07
N ARG A 3 24.63 8.65 8.31
CA ARG A 3 23.46 7.88 8.77
C ARG A 3 22.50 7.57 7.63
N THR A 4 22.89 7.88 6.39
CA THR A 4 22.05 7.75 5.21
C THR A 4 22.61 6.68 4.29
N VAL A 5 21.74 5.78 3.81
CA VAL A 5 22.08 4.78 2.80
C VAL A 5 21.12 4.95 1.63
N VAL A 6 21.65 5.14 0.43
CA VAL A 6 20.86 5.26 -0.80
C VAL A 6 20.78 3.90 -1.47
N LEU A 7 19.57 3.34 -1.54
CA LEU A 7 19.31 2.09 -2.23
C LEU A 7 18.98 2.38 -3.71
N ARG A 8 19.79 1.85 -4.63
CA ARG A 8 19.62 2.00 -6.09
C ARG A 8 19.28 0.71 -6.83
N GLY A 9 19.45 -0.44 -6.16
CA GLY A 9 19.18 -1.74 -6.74
C GLY A 9 17.69 -2.06 -6.82
N LEU A 10 17.35 -3.03 -7.68
CA LEU A 10 16.02 -3.64 -7.68
C LEU A 10 15.86 -4.44 -6.40
N ILE A 11 14.93 -4.01 -5.54
CA ILE A 11 14.64 -4.64 -4.26
C ILE A 11 13.12 -4.74 -4.14
N ASN A 12 12.63 -5.84 -3.57
CA ASN A 12 11.23 -5.94 -3.18
C ASN A 12 10.93 -4.89 -2.08
N PRO A 13 10.08 -3.88 -2.35
CA PRO A 13 9.83 -2.82 -1.39
C PRO A 13 9.22 -3.31 -0.08
N LEU A 14 8.36 -4.34 -0.13
CA LEU A 14 7.70 -4.88 1.08
C LEU A 14 8.70 -5.49 2.05
N SER A 15 9.64 -6.30 1.53
CA SER A 15 10.69 -6.91 2.35
C SER A 15 11.62 -5.88 2.99
N LEU A 16 11.79 -4.72 2.35
CA LEU A 16 12.52 -3.59 2.93
C LEU A 16 11.69 -2.92 4.03
N VAL A 17 10.42 -2.61 3.77
CA VAL A 17 9.50 -1.96 4.71
C VAL A 17 9.35 -2.77 6.00
N GLU A 18 9.27 -4.09 5.92
CA GLU A 18 9.20 -4.98 7.09
C GLU A 18 10.36 -4.78 8.08
N ARG A 19 11.53 -4.37 7.58
CA ARG A 19 12.74 -4.12 8.39
C ARG A 19 12.85 -2.69 8.92
N MET A 20 11.94 -1.80 8.54
CA MET A 20 11.95 -0.40 8.99
C MET A 20 11.09 -0.24 10.25
N ASP A 21 11.50 0.69 11.12
CA ASP A 21 10.68 1.12 12.26
C ASP A 21 9.58 2.12 11.85
N ARG A 22 9.91 2.98 10.86
CA ARG A 22 9.03 4.04 10.36
C ARG A 22 9.31 4.34 8.89
N VAL A 23 8.27 4.70 8.16
CA VAL A 23 8.36 5.07 6.74
C VAL A 23 7.93 6.52 6.55
N TYR A 24 8.69 7.27 5.77
CA TYR A 24 8.42 8.67 5.43
C TYR A 24 8.13 8.77 3.95
N VAL A 25 7.02 9.42 3.58
CA VAL A 25 6.57 9.51 2.19
C VAL A 25 6.02 10.90 1.88
N VAL A 26 6.09 11.30 0.60
CA VAL A 26 5.32 12.45 0.09
C VAL A 26 3.93 11.98 -0.30
N SER A 27 3.83 11.15 -1.34
CA SER A 27 2.55 10.67 -1.88
C SER A 27 2.58 9.24 -2.44
N SER A 28 3.68 8.51 -2.23
CA SER A 28 3.86 7.15 -2.76
C SER A 28 2.83 6.17 -2.19
N THR A 29 2.32 5.25 -3.01
CA THR A 29 1.48 4.14 -2.55
C THR A 29 2.19 3.25 -1.55
N LEU A 30 3.53 3.20 -1.57
CA LEU A 30 4.33 2.45 -0.59
C LEU A 30 4.05 2.86 0.85
N GLY A 31 3.63 4.12 1.08
CA GLY A 31 3.20 4.55 2.42
C GLY A 31 1.93 3.83 2.89
N PHE A 32 1.00 3.52 2.00
CA PHE A 32 -0.17 2.71 2.35
C PHE A 32 0.20 1.24 2.58
N GLU A 33 1.09 0.69 1.74
CA GLU A 33 1.61 -0.66 1.93
C GLU A 33 2.35 -0.81 3.28
N ALA A 34 3.05 0.23 3.72
CA ALA A 34 3.68 0.27 5.03
C ALA A 34 2.66 0.28 6.18
N LEU A 35 1.52 0.96 6.03
CA LEU A 35 0.42 0.88 7.01
C LEU A 35 -0.15 -0.55 7.09
N LEU A 36 -0.34 -1.21 5.95
CA LEU A 36 -0.78 -2.61 5.90
C LEU A 36 0.23 -3.56 6.58
N ALA A 37 1.53 -3.24 6.50
CA ALA A 37 2.59 -3.95 7.20
C ALA A 37 2.72 -3.56 8.70
N GLY A 38 1.76 -2.79 9.24
CA GLY A 38 1.74 -2.38 10.64
C GLY A 38 2.81 -1.33 11.00
N LYS A 39 3.40 -0.66 10.02
CA LYS A 39 4.45 0.34 10.25
C LYS A 39 3.87 1.71 10.51
N SER A 40 4.57 2.50 11.32
CA SER A 40 4.27 3.92 11.46
C SER A 40 4.66 4.67 10.18
N VAL A 41 3.76 5.54 9.69
CA VAL A 41 3.97 6.27 8.44
C VAL A 41 3.77 7.76 8.65
N THR A 42 4.73 8.56 8.17
CA THR A 42 4.65 10.02 8.14
C THR A 42 4.48 10.50 6.71
N CYS A 43 3.44 11.31 6.47
CA CYS A 43 3.08 11.84 5.16
C CYS A 43 3.40 13.34 5.07
N PHE A 44 4.25 13.72 4.13
CA PHE A 44 4.56 15.13 3.83
C PHE A 44 3.65 15.74 2.76
N GLY A 45 3.07 14.91 1.90
CA GLY A 45 1.99 15.30 1.00
C GLY A 45 0.64 14.88 1.54
N LEU A 46 -0.36 14.86 0.65
CA LEU A 46 -1.73 14.48 0.99
C LEU A 46 -2.28 13.35 0.10
N PRO A 47 -1.64 12.15 0.11
CA PRO A 47 -2.13 11.01 -0.65
C PRO A 47 -3.54 10.58 -0.18
N TRP A 48 -4.17 9.68 -0.93
CA TRP A 48 -5.57 9.28 -0.70
C TRP A 48 -5.81 8.69 0.71
N TYR A 49 -4.79 8.06 1.30
CA TYR A 49 -4.82 7.44 2.62
C TYR A 49 -4.40 8.36 3.79
N ALA A 50 -3.86 9.55 3.51
CA ALA A 50 -3.50 10.53 4.53
C ALA A 50 -4.73 11.28 5.08
N GLY A 51 -4.62 11.96 6.22
CA GLY A 51 -5.66 12.82 6.78
C GLY A 51 -6.85 12.08 7.38
N TRP A 52 -6.79 10.75 7.48
CA TRP A 52 -7.82 9.92 8.11
C TRP A 52 -7.39 9.40 9.49
N GLY A 53 -6.30 9.93 10.06
CA GLY A 53 -5.80 9.54 11.37
C GLY A 53 -4.99 8.23 11.40
N ALA A 54 -4.78 7.58 10.25
CA ALA A 54 -3.90 6.41 10.14
C ALA A 54 -2.41 6.76 9.97
N THR A 55 -2.09 8.04 9.74
CA THR A 55 -0.75 8.56 9.43
C THR A 55 -0.39 9.77 10.28
N ASP A 56 0.91 10.01 10.48
CA ASP A 56 1.43 11.30 10.95
C ASP A 56 1.50 12.28 9.77
N ASP A 57 0.47 13.12 9.63
CA ASP A 57 0.32 14.02 8.48
C ASP A 57 0.93 15.39 8.73
N ARG A 58 1.78 15.85 7.81
CA ARG A 58 2.37 17.20 7.83
C ARG A 58 1.55 18.23 7.05
N GLN A 59 0.47 17.80 6.40
CA GLN A 59 -0.50 18.65 5.74
C GLN A 59 -1.91 18.34 6.25
N LEU A 60 -2.72 19.40 6.42
CA LEU A 60 -4.10 19.27 6.87
C LEU A 60 -5.04 19.09 5.68
N CYS A 61 -6.05 18.22 5.83
CA CYS A 61 -7.16 18.12 4.88
C CYS A 61 -8.48 18.49 5.56
N PRO A 62 -9.00 19.72 5.40
CA PRO A 62 -10.23 20.15 6.06
C PRO A 62 -11.46 19.28 5.76
N ARG A 63 -11.45 18.55 4.63
CA ARG A 63 -12.55 17.67 4.22
C ARG A 63 -12.49 16.27 4.84
N ARG A 64 -11.36 15.85 5.39
CA ARG A 64 -11.19 14.53 6.04
C ARG A 64 -11.30 14.73 7.55
N THR A 65 -12.52 14.61 8.05
CA THR A 65 -12.85 14.95 9.45
C THR A 65 -13.06 13.73 10.35
N ARG A 66 -13.00 12.52 9.79
CA ARG A 66 -13.23 11.27 10.50
C ARG A 66 -11.94 10.48 10.58
N THR A 67 -11.77 9.77 11.69
CA THR A 67 -10.73 8.75 11.82
C THR A 67 -11.15 7.48 11.09
N ARG A 68 -10.23 6.86 10.35
CA ARG A 68 -10.41 5.57 9.68
C ARG A 68 -9.28 4.62 10.02
N SER A 69 -9.64 3.36 10.22
CA SER A 69 -8.66 2.28 10.33
C SER A 69 -8.02 2.00 8.98
N VAL A 70 -6.86 1.34 8.99
CA VAL A 70 -6.18 0.88 7.77
C VAL A 70 -7.10 -0.06 6.97
N ASP A 71 -7.87 -0.91 7.65
CA ASP A 71 -8.81 -1.84 7.01
C ASP A 71 -9.98 -1.12 6.33
N GLU A 72 -10.52 -0.06 6.95
CA GLU A 72 -11.56 0.77 6.31
C GLU A 72 -11.02 1.46 5.05
N LEU A 73 -9.78 1.96 5.10
CA LEU A 73 -9.11 2.55 3.94
C LEU A 73 -8.86 1.50 2.85
N PHE A 74 -8.43 0.30 3.24
CA PHE A 74 -8.25 -0.82 2.32
C PHE A 74 -9.56 -1.19 1.63
N ALA A 75 -10.65 -1.40 2.40
CA ALA A 75 -11.95 -1.72 1.83
C ALA A 75 -12.45 -0.62 0.89
N ALA A 76 -12.30 0.65 1.26
CA ALA A 76 -12.69 1.77 0.41
C ALA A 76 -11.94 1.77 -0.93
N ALA A 77 -10.61 1.60 -0.91
CA ALA A 77 -9.79 1.65 -2.11
C ALA A 77 -9.87 0.37 -2.97
N TYR A 78 -9.80 -0.80 -2.33
CA TYR A 78 -9.62 -2.09 -2.99
C TYR A 78 -10.92 -2.88 -3.17
N PHE A 79 -11.97 -2.64 -2.40
CA PHE A 79 -13.26 -3.32 -2.61
C PHE A 79 -14.27 -2.43 -3.31
N HIS A 80 -14.34 -1.15 -2.94
CA HIS A 80 -15.39 -0.25 -3.43
C HIS A 80 -14.95 0.63 -4.60
N TYR A 81 -13.74 1.18 -4.56
CA TYR A 81 -13.27 2.09 -5.60
C TYR A 81 -12.69 1.36 -6.81
N ALA A 82 -11.80 0.39 -6.59
CA ALA A 82 -11.17 -0.37 -7.65
C ALA A 82 -12.15 -1.31 -8.38
N ARG A 83 -11.91 -1.49 -9.68
CA ARG A 83 -12.68 -2.42 -10.53
C ARG A 83 -11.73 -3.50 -11.05
N TYR A 84 -12.16 -4.74 -10.96
CA TYR A 84 -11.34 -5.89 -11.32
C TYR A 84 -11.96 -6.66 -12.49
N LEU A 85 -11.10 -7.19 -13.34
CA LEU A 85 -11.45 -8.22 -14.31
C LEU A 85 -10.88 -9.54 -13.82
N ASN A 86 -11.64 -10.62 -14.01
CA ASN A 86 -11.10 -11.95 -13.81
C ASN A 86 -10.05 -12.21 -14.91
N PRO A 87 -8.77 -12.48 -14.58
CA PRO A 87 -7.70 -12.57 -15.57
C PRO A 87 -7.82 -13.74 -16.56
N VAL A 88 -8.69 -14.72 -16.29
CA VAL A 88 -8.91 -15.89 -17.16
C VAL A 88 -10.09 -15.65 -18.09
N THR A 89 -11.21 -15.13 -17.56
CA THR A 89 -12.44 -14.97 -18.35
C THR A 89 -12.57 -13.60 -19.00
N HIS A 90 -11.74 -12.63 -18.60
CA HIS A 90 -11.78 -11.22 -18.98
C HIS A 90 -13.13 -10.52 -18.70
N ARG A 91 -14.02 -11.14 -17.92
CA ARG A 91 -15.27 -10.56 -17.46
C ARG A 91 -15.06 -9.82 -16.14
N ARG A 92 -16.06 -9.05 -15.72
CA ARG A 92 -16.08 -8.41 -14.39
C ARG A 92 -15.80 -9.46 -13.32
N GLY A 93 -14.83 -9.16 -12.46
CA GLY A 93 -14.47 -10.00 -11.31
C GLY A 93 -14.25 -9.17 -10.06
N THR A 94 -13.54 -9.77 -9.11
CA THR A 94 -13.22 -9.22 -7.80
C THR A 94 -11.70 -9.18 -7.60
N ILE A 95 -11.26 -8.48 -6.56
CA ILE A 95 -9.85 -8.52 -6.17
C ILE A 95 -9.36 -9.94 -5.87
N PHE A 96 -10.23 -10.82 -5.34
CA PHE A 96 -9.86 -12.19 -5.02
C PHE A 96 -9.51 -13.01 -6.27
N ASP A 97 -10.20 -12.76 -7.40
CA ASP A 97 -9.87 -13.37 -8.69
C ASP A 97 -8.44 -13.00 -9.11
N VAL A 98 -8.08 -11.72 -8.97
CA VAL A 98 -6.77 -11.19 -9.34
C VAL A 98 -5.69 -11.68 -8.38
N ILE A 99 -5.91 -11.64 -7.07
CA ILE A 99 -4.99 -12.18 -6.06
C ILE A 99 -4.73 -13.66 -6.33
N GLY A 100 -5.80 -14.45 -6.49
CA GLY A 100 -5.68 -15.88 -6.75
C GLY A 100 -4.88 -16.17 -8.02
N PHE A 101 -5.06 -15.36 -9.08
CA PHE A 101 -4.28 -15.48 -10.30
C PHE A 101 -2.79 -15.14 -10.10
N LEU A 102 -2.48 -14.01 -9.44
CA LEU A 102 -1.09 -13.61 -9.17
C LEU A 102 -0.35 -14.62 -8.28
N VAL A 103 -1.02 -15.18 -7.28
CA VAL A 103 -0.45 -16.24 -6.42
C VAL A 103 -0.11 -17.48 -7.25
N ARG A 104 -0.99 -17.90 -8.17
CA ARG A 104 -0.70 -19.03 -9.06
C ARG A 104 0.52 -18.76 -9.95
N GLN A 105 0.61 -17.58 -10.56
CA GLN A 105 1.75 -17.21 -11.40
C GLN A 105 3.07 -17.21 -10.62
N ARG A 106 3.08 -16.69 -9.40
CA ARG A 106 4.26 -16.71 -8.52
C ARG A 106 4.71 -18.16 -8.24
N ASN A 107 3.77 -19.05 -7.92
CA ASN A 107 4.09 -20.45 -7.62
C ASN A 107 4.66 -21.20 -8.85
N MET A 108 4.15 -20.91 -10.05
CA MET A 108 4.69 -21.47 -11.29
C MET A 108 6.11 -20.99 -11.57
N ALA A 109 6.36 -19.68 -11.40
CA ALA A 109 7.69 -19.10 -11.61
C ALA A 109 8.74 -19.62 -10.61
N CYS A 110 8.36 -19.96 -9.37
CA CYS A 110 9.28 -20.54 -8.39
C CYS A 110 9.49 -22.05 -8.53
N SER A 111 8.68 -22.74 -9.34
CA SER A 111 8.80 -24.18 -9.59
C SER A 111 9.64 -24.49 -10.84
N SER A 112 10.20 -23.46 -11.48
CA SER A 112 11.06 -23.51 -12.67
C SER A 112 12.49 -23.13 -12.27
#